data_AF-A0A3C0S8U3-F1
#
_entry.id   AF-A0A3C0S8U3-F1
#
_cell.length_a   1.000
_cell.length_b   1.000
_cell.length_c   1.000
_cell.angle_alpha   90.00
_cell.angle_beta   90.00
_cell.angle_gamma   90.00
#
_symmetry.space_group_name_H-M   'P 1'
#
loop_
_entity.id
_entity.type
_entity.pdbx_description
1 polymer ?
#
loop_
_entity_poly.entity_id
_entity_poly.type
_entity_poly.pdbx_seq_one_letter_code
_entity_poly.pdbx_strand_id
1 'polypeptide(L)'
;HNPLQGWGTNEPHSKGYPGTAHWRNSQTIVNNAYLQKLFWGGSSPSLEAQAPSAARAARAGNLERDQGEARLRLAPEYVRRFNEVFGDRWPILQNAWRAIASFERYMSQLDTPFDKYMKGDRSAMSASAIRGMEIFKGKANCFECHNSPMFTDEKFYNLGIKRSELMEEELPLTQINLRWEIYGNKGNSEWIFRSFKDDAGMWFRDKQFSSRGKFR
;
A
#
# COMPACT_ATOMS: atom_id res chain seq x y z
N HIS A 1 -1.37 8.39 -4.23
CA HIS A 1 -0.34 8.88 -3.29
C HIS A 1 -0.16 10.38 -3.49
N ASN A 2 -0.79 11.21 -2.65
CA ASN A 2 -0.77 12.66 -2.77
C ASN A 2 0.33 13.27 -1.86
N PRO A 3 1.31 14.01 -2.39
CA PRO A 3 2.38 14.60 -1.58
C PRO A 3 1.87 15.51 -0.45
N LEU A 4 0.78 16.24 -0.68
CA LEU A 4 0.18 17.14 0.31
C LEU A 4 -0.54 16.41 1.45
N GLN A 5 -0.69 15.09 1.34
CA GLN A 5 -1.37 14.23 2.32
C GLN A 5 -0.42 13.15 2.85
N GLY A 6 0.87 13.47 2.99
CA GLY A 6 1.88 12.53 3.49
C GLY A 6 2.06 11.32 2.58
N TRP A 7 1.88 11.50 1.26
CA TRP A 7 1.97 10.45 0.24
C TRP A 7 0.99 9.29 0.38
N GLY A 8 -0.03 9.42 1.24
CA GLY A 8 -1.22 8.58 1.26
C GLY A 8 -2.38 9.28 0.55
N THR A 9 -3.60 8.98 1.02
CA THR A 9 -4.80 9.79 0.76
C THR A 9 -5.61 9.91 2.05
N ASN A 10 -6.11 11.11 2.36
CA ASN A 10 -7.00 11.34 3.51
C ASN A 10 -8.46 10.97 3.18
N GLU A 11 -8.67 9.78 2.63
CA GLU A 11 -9.97 9.25 2.25
C GLU A 11 -10.14 7.86 2.84
N PRO A 12 -11.33 7.45 3.33
CA PRO A 12 -11.53 6.12 3.91
C PRO A 12 -11.18 4.99 2.94
N HIS A 13 -11.44 5.20 1.65
CA HIS A 13 -11.12 4.27 0.57
C HIS A 13 -10.40 4.98 -0.57
N SER A 14 -9.53 4.27 -1.27
CA SER A 14 -8.79 4.81 -2.41
C SER A 14 -9.69 4.97 -3.63
N LYS A 15 -9.51 6.09 -4.34
CA LYS A 15 -10.00 6.24 -5.71
C LYS A 15 -9.26 5.27 -6.64
N GLY A 16 -9.99 4.70 -7.60
CA GLY A 16 -9.43 3.87 -8.66
C GLY A 16 -9.39 4.62 -9.99
N TYR A 17 -9.31 3.85 -11.08
CA TYR A 17 -9.53 4.35 -12.44
C TYR A 17 -10.92 5.01 -12.52
N PRO A 18 -11.15 6.06 -13.35
CA PRO A 18 -12.45 6.68 -13.47
C PRO A 18 -13.61 5.67 -13.59
N GLY A 19 -14.62 5.81 -12.73
CA GLY A 19 -15.74 4.87 -12.64
C GLY A 19 -15.49 3.64 -11.75
N THR A 20 -14.37 3.57 -11.05
CA THR A 20 -14.06 2.50 -10.08
C THR A 20 -13.69 3.05 -8.70
N ALA A 21 -13.95 2.28 -7.65
CA ALA A 21 -13.58 2.61 -6.27
C ALA A 21 -12.92 1.41 -5.60
N HIS A 22 -11.85 1.64 -4.84
CA HIS A 22 -11.24 0.58 -4.04
C HIS A 22 -12.01 0.39 -2.72
N TRP A 23 -11.86 -0.76 -2.07
CA TRP A 23 -12.40 -1.04 -0.71
C TRP A 23 -11.34 -0.90 0.40
N ARG A 24 -10.18 -0.31 0.08
CA ARG A 24 -9.06 -0.10 1.01
C ARG A 24 -8.52 1.32 0.86
N ASN A 25 -8.09 1.92 1.96
CA ASN A 25 -7.30 3.15 1.96
C ASN A 25 -5.91 2.93 1.31
N SER A 26 -5.35 3.99 0.70
CA SER A 26 -4.00 3.99 0.14
C SER A 26 -2.98 4.28 1.22
N GLN A 27 -2.16 3.29 1.54
CA GLN A 27 -1.02 3.44 2.46
C GLN A 27 -0.05 4.52 1.93
N THR A 28 0.68 5.17 2.83
CA THR A 28 1.77 6.09 2.42
C THR A 28 2.84 5.33 1.65
N ILE A 29 3.58 6.02 0.77
CA ILE A 29 4.84 5.49 0.21
C ILE A 29 6.07 5.84 1.05
N VAL A 30 5.94 6.73 2.03
CA VAL A 30 7.06 7.14 2.89
C VAL A 30 7.58 5.93 3.66
N ASN A 31 8.89 5.70 3.60
CA ASN A 31 9.60 4.58 4.23
C ASN A 31 9.19 3.17 3.75
N ASN A 32 8.38 3.02 2.69
CA ASN A 32 7.98 1.69 2.20
C ASN A 32 9.14 0.84 1.69
N ALA A 33 10.27 1.46 1.35
CA ALA A 33 11.47 0.77 0.93
C ALA A 33 12.07 -0.19 1.97
N TYR A 34 11.74 0.00 3.25
CA TYR A 34 12.19 -0.86 4.34
C TYR A 34 11.24 -2.04 4.62
N LEU A 35 10.08 -2.08 3.95
CA LEU A 35 9.09 -3.14 4.12
C LEU A 35 9.38 -4.30 3.18
N GLN A 36 9.22 -5.52 3.68
CA GLN A 36 9.35 -6.74 2.90
C GLN A 36 8.03 -7.16 2.25
N LYS A 37 6.89 -6.73 2.83
CA LYS A 37 5.54 -7.09 2.36
C LYS A 37 4.72 -5.83 2.09
N LEU A 38 4.42 -5.60 0.82
CA LEU A 38 3.67 -4.42 0.37
C LEU A 38 2.20 -4.74 0.09
N PHE A 39 1.38 -3.69 0.08
CA PHE A 39 -0.08 -3.72 0.21
C PHE A 39 -0.56 -4.28 1.56
N TRP A 40 -1.82 -3.98 1.91
CA TRP A 40 -2.49 -4.47 3.14
C TRP A 40 -2.47 -5.99 3.34
N GLY A 41 -2.48 -6.75 2.25
CA GLY A 41 -2.44 -8.22 2.29
C GLY A 41 -1.05 -8.82 2.07
N GLY A 42 0.01 -7.99 2.04
CA GLY A 42 1.39 -8.41 1.75
C GLY A 42 1.55 -9.14 0.41
N SER A 43 0.80 -8.74 -0.60
CA SER A 43 0.73 -9.45 -1.87
C SER A 43 1.90 -9.14 -2.80
N SER A 44 2.67 -8.09 -2.53
CA SER A 44 3.84 -7.72 -3.33
C SER A 44 5.12 -7.81 -2.49
N PRO A 45 6.18 -8.49 -2.98
CA PRO A 45 7.44 -8.66 -2.27
C PRO A 45 8.44 -7.50 -2.48
N SER A 46 8.18 -6.59 -3.43
CA SER A 46 9.07 -5.47 -3.71
C SER A 46 8.32 -4.30 -4.37
N LEU A 47 8.94 -3.11 -4.34
CA LEU A 47 8.39 -1.90 -4.99
C LEU A 47 8.30 -2.10 -6.50
N GLU A 48 9.30 -2.76 -7.10
CA GLU A 48 9.35 -3.08 -8.53
C GLU A 48 8.22 -4.05 -8.95
N ALA A 49 7.77 -4.92 -8.04
CA ALA A 49 6.61 -5.79 -8.25
C ALA A 49 5.28 -5.07 -7.94
N GLN A 50 5.30 -4.11 -7.00
CA GLN A 50 4.10 -3.39 -6.56
C GLN A 50 3.62 -2.40 -7.63
N ALA A 51 4.54 -1.63 -8.21
CA ALA A 51 4.24 -0.60 -9.20
C ALA A 51 3.42 -1.14 -10.40
N PRO A 52 3.85 -2.21 -11.12
CA PRO A 52 3.04 -2.76 -12.21
C PRO A 52 1.72 -3.38 -11.71
N SER A 53 1.70 -3.97 -10.50
CA SER A 53 0.46 -4.52 -9.93
C SER A 53 -0.58 -3.44 -9.68
N ALA A 54 -0.19 -2.24 -9.25
CA ALA A 54 -1.11 -1.12 -9.04
C ALA A 54 -1.47 -0.42 -10.36
N ALA A 55 -0.48 -0.14 -11.20
CA ALA A 55 -0.67 0.60 -12.44
C ALA A 55 -1.54 -0.16 -13.46
N ARG A 56 -1.45 -1.49 -13.51
CA ARG A 56 -2.17 -2.31 -14.50
C ARG A 56 -3.47 -2.91 -14.00
N ALA A 57 -3.74 -2.88 -12.69
CA ALA A 57 -4.98 -3.43 -12.15
C ALA A 57 -6.19 -2.62 -12.65
N ALA A 58 -7.22 -3.31 -13.14
CA ALA A 58 -8.42 -2.70 -13.75
C ALA A 58 -9.16 -1.72 -12.82
N ARG A 59 -9.11 -1.99 -11.51
CA ARG A 59 -9.71 -1.17 -10.45
C ARG A 59 -8.84 -0.02 -9.95
N ALA A 60 -7.61 0.10 -10.46
CA ALA A 60 -6.62 1.08 -10.01
C ALA A 60 -6.09 1.87 -11.20
N GLY A 61 -4.92 1.56 -11.76
CA GLY A 61 -4.41 2.32 -12.90
C GLY A 61 -5.00 1.94 -14.26
N ASN A 62 -5.54 0.73 -14.41
CA ASN A 62 -6.11 0.17 -15.64
C ASN A 62 -5.25 0.40 -16.90
N LEU A 63 -3.92 0.38 -16.73
CA LEU A 63 -2.98 0.67 -17.80
C LEU A 63 -2.69 -0.58 -18.67
N GLU A 64 -2.95 -0.47 -19.97
CA GLU A 64 -2.37 -1.37 -20.97
C GLU A 64 -0.88 -1.02 -21.16
N ARG A 65 -0.03 -2.03 -21.23
CA ARG A 65 1.39 -1.95 -21.53
C ARG A 65 1.66 -1.16 -22.81
N ASP A 66 1.01 -1.50 -23.93
CA ASP A 66 1.27 -0.85 -25.22
C ASP A 66 0.95 0.65 -25.17
N GLN A 67 -0.17 1.03 -24.55
CA GLN A 67 -0.59 2.40 -24.33
C GLN A 67 0.40 3.13 -23.42
N GLY A 68 0.87 2.47 -22.36
CA GLY A 68 1.84 3.06 -21.42
C GLY A 68 3.17 3.36 -22.10
N GLU A 69 3.72 2.40 -22.86
CA GLU A 69 4.96 2.60 -23.62
C GLU A 69 4.78 3.68 -24.71
N ALA A 70 3.65 3.68 -25.43
CA ALA A 70 3.34 4.70 -26.43
C ALA A 70 3.30 6.11 -25.80
N ARG A 71 2.61 6.28 -24.67
CA ARG A 71 2.54 7.55 -23.93
C ARG A 71 3.92 8.05 -23.50
N LEU A 72 4.79 7.16 -23.01
CA LEU A 72 6.16 7.54 -22.65
C LEU A 72 6.97 7.99 -23.86
N ARG A 73 6.79 7.36 -25.03
CA ARG A 73 7.49 7.69 -26.28
C ARG A 73 7.02 9.01 -26.91
N LEU A 74 5.78 9.42 -26.64
CA LEU A 74 5.24 10.71 -27.11
C LEU A 74 5.86 11.93 -26.44
N ALA A 75 6.57 11.75 -25.32
CA ALA A 75 7.27 12.82 -24.62
C ALA A 75 8.78 12.79 -24.94
N PRO A 76 9.31 13.72 -25.77
CA PRO A 76 10.73 13.72 -26.13
C PRO A 76 11.68 13.79 -24.93
N GLU A 77 11.25 14.44 -23.85
CA GLU A 77 11.99 14.45 -22.59
C GLU A 77 12.14 13.06 -21.99
N TYR A 78 11.06 12.27 -21.93
CA TYR A 78 11.15 10.90 -21.41
C TYR A 78 12.03 10.04 -22.29
N VAL A 79 11.95 10.16 -23.63
CA VAL A 79 12.84 9.43 -24.54
C VAL A 79 14.32 9.73 -24.21
N ARG A 80 14.68 11.01 -24.07
CA ARG A 80 16.05 11.41 -23.72
C ARG A 80 16.48 10.88 -22.35
N ARG A 81 15.67 11.07 -21.31
CA ARG A 81 16.01 10.66 -19.93
C ARG A 81 16.11 9.15 -19.79
N PHE A 82 15.23 8.38 -20.43
CA PHE A 82 15.32 6.92 -20.42
C PHE A 82 16.55 6.42 -21.16
N ASN A 83 16.93 7.07 -22.27
CA ASN A 83 18.17 6.77 -22.96
C ASN A 83 19.40 7.04 -22.07
N GLU A 84 19.43 8.19 -21.40
CA GLU A 84 20.52 8.59 -20.51
C GLU A 84 20.68 7.64 -19.31
N VAL A 85 19.58 7.25 -18.67
CA VAL A 85 19.61 6.45 -17.42
C VAL A 85 19.70 4.95 -17.70
N PHE A 86 18.98 4.45 -18.72
CA PHE A 86 18.83 3.01 -18.97
C PHE A 86 19.42 2.53 -20.29
N GLY A 87 19.87 3.44 -21.17
CA GLY A 87 20.33 3.09 -22.52
C GLY A 87 19.20 2.76 -23.50
N ASP A 88 17.94 3.00 -23.11
CA ASP A 88 16.77 2.69 -23.94
C ASP A 88 16.73 3.61 -25.15
N ARG A 89 16.70 3.07 -26.37
CA ARG A 89 16.38 3.88 -27.56
C ARG A 89 14.95 4.43 -27.48
N TRP A 90 14.04 3.62 -26.94
CA TRP A 90 12.64 3.97 -26.71
C TRP A 90 12.23 3.52 -25.31
N PRO A 91 11.59 4.37 -24.49
CA PRO A 91 11.13 3.99 -23.17
C PRO A 91 10.33 2.67 -23.17
N ILE A 92 10.64 1.80 -22.21
CA ILE A 92 9.90 0.58 -21.90
C ILE A 92 9.36 0.65 -20.47
N LEU A 93 8.17 0.05 -20.23
CA LEU A 93 7.54 0.14 -18.92
C LEU A 93 8.34 -0.54 -17.81
N GLN A 94 9.11 -1.59 -18.12
CA GLN A 94 9.94 -2.26 -17.12
C GLN A 94 10.93 -1.28 -16.44
N ASN A 95 11.55 -0.39 -17.21
CA ASN A 95 12.44 0.63 -16.66
C ASN A 95 11.67 1.77 -15.98
N ALA A 96 10.43 2.04 -16.41
CA ALA A 96 9.55 2.97 -15.69
C ALA A 96 9.22 2.45 -14.28
N TRP A 97 8.96 1.15 -14.11
CA TRP A 97 8.74 0.54 -12.78
C TRP A 97 9.98 0.63 -11.89
N ARG A 98 11.18 0.45 -12.46
CA ARG A 98 12.45 0.64 -11.73
C ARG A 98 12.66 2.09 -11.32
N ALA A 99 12.31 3.04 -12.19
CA ALA A 99 12.40 4.46 -11.87
C ALA A 99 11.42 4.85 -10.74
N ILE A 100 10.18 4.36 -10.78
CA ILE A 100 9.19 4.57 -9.70
C ILE A 100 9.67 3.95 -8.39
N ALA A 101 10.13 2.70 -8.40
CA ALA A 101 10.65 2.04 -7.21
C ALA A 101 11.86 2.80 -6.63
N SER A 102 12.73 3.34 -7.48
CA SER A 102 13.89 4.15 -7.05
C SER A 102 13.43 5.47 -6.39
N PHE A 103 12.42 6.12 -6.95
CA PHE A 103 11.80 7.29 -6.33
C PHE A 103 11.19 6.95 -4.96
N GLU A 104 10.45 5.85 -4.85
CA GLU A 104 9.87 5.42 -3.57
C GLU A 104 10.93 5.09 -2.51
N ARG A 105 12.11 4.59 -2.91
CA ARG A 105 13.27 4.43 -2.00
C ARG A 105 13.82 5.75 -1.48
N TYR A 106 13.87 6.75 -2.35
CA TYR A 106 14.27 8.10 -1.97
C TYR A 106 13.29 8.74 -0.98
N MET A 107 12.01 8.38 -1.03
CA MET A 107 10.97 8.85 -0.11
C MET A 107 11.08 8.22 1.28
N SER A 108 12.25 8.31 1.91
CA SER A 108 12.51 7.86 3.26
C SER A 108 12.68 9.04 4.22
N GLN A 109 12.04 8.97 5.38
CA GLN A 109 12.13 9.92 6.48
C GLN A 109 12.73 9.22 7.69
N LEU A 110 13.97 9.60 8.07
CA LEU A 110 14.84 8.90 9.03
C LEU A 110 15.39 9.82 10.13
N ASP A 111 14.84 11.03 10.23
CA ASP A 111 15.32 12.14 11.05
C ASP A 111 14.19 12.81 11.84
N THR A 112 13.16 12.03 12.21
CA THR A 112 12.06 12.52 13.04
C THR A 112 12.54 12.88 14.45
N PRO A 113 11.77 13.67 15.23
CA PRO A 113 12.04 13.90 16.65
C PRO A 113 12.23 12.61 17.45
N PHE A 114 11.47 11.55 17.12
CA PHE A 114 11.62 10.23 17.71
C PHE A 114 12.97 9.60 17.35
N ASP A 115 13.39 9.66 16.08
CA ASP A 115 14.67 9.10 15.64
C ASP A 115 15.85 9.80 16.32
N LYS A 116 15.81 11.13 16.44
CA LYS A 116 16.83 11.91 17.15
C LYS A 116 16.88 11.54 18.64
N TYR A 117 15.72 11.40 19.27
CA TYR A 117 15.62 10.96 20.66
C TYR A 117 16.20 9.55 20.88
N MET A 118 15.93 8.62 19.96
CA MET A 118 16.50 7.26 20.00
C MET A 118 18.01 7.25 19.74
N LYS A 119 18.52 8.19 18.94
CA LYS A 119 19.96 8.40 18.70
C LYS A 119 20.69 9.13 19.85
N GLY A 120 19.97 9.51 20.91
CA GLY A 120 20.55 10.04 22.15
C GLY A 120 20.24 11.52 22.42
N ASP A 121 19.62 12.24 21.49
CA ASP A 121 19.18 13.63 21.72
C ASP A 121 17.92 13.65 22.59
N ARG A 122 18.11 13.66 23.91
CA ARG A 122 17.00 13.67 24.88
C ARG A 122 16.12 14.92 24.80
N SER A 123 16.56 15.99 24.13
CA SER A 123 15.79 17.21 23.95
C SER A 123 14.85 17.17 22.75
N ALA A 124 15.03 16.22 21.84
CA ALA A 124 14.26 16.14 20.59
C ALA A 124 12.77 15.85 20.79
N MET A 125 12.38 15.19 21.88
CA MET A 125 10.99 14.91 22.21
C MET A 125 10.53 15.73 23.41
N SER A 126 9.30 16.25 23.33
CA SER A 126 8.68 16.93 24.47
C SER A 126 8.38 15.94 25.62
N ALA A 127 8.28 16.46 26.84
CA ALA A 127 7.89 15.64 28.00
C ALA A 127 6.55 14.91 27.80
N SER A 128 5.61 15.51 27.06
CA SER A 128 4.34 14.86 26.72
C SER A 128 4.52 13.68 25.77
N ALA A 129 5.35 13.84 24.73
CA ALA A 129 5.64 12.78 23.78
C ALA A 129 6.36 11.60 24.46
N ILE A 130 7.27 11.88 25.39
CA ILE A 130 7.95 10.83 26.19
C ILE A 130 6.92 10.05 27.03
N ARG A 131 5.99 10.72 27.72
CA ARG A 131 4.90 10.02 28.45
C ARG A 131 4.05 9.16 27.50
N GLY A 132 3.73 9.67 26.31
CA GLY A 132 2.99 8.92 25.29
C GLY A 132 3.72 7.65 24.83
N MET A 133 5.04 7.74 24.63
CA MET A 133 5.89 6.61 24.28
C MET A 133 5.90 5.52 25.37
N GLU A 134 5.97 5.91 26.65
CA GLU A 134 5.90 4.93 27.76
C GLU A 134 4.53 4.23 27.83
N ILE A 135 3.44 4.94 27.53
CA ILE A 135 2.11 4.32 27.40
C ILE A 135 2.08 3.34 26.23
N PHE A 136 2.59 3.76 25.07
CA PHE A 136 2.63 2.97 23.84
C PHE A 136 3.39 1.65 24.02
N LYS A 137 4.54 1.70 24.71
CA LYS A 137 5.38 0.53 24.99
C LYS A 137 4.88 -0.33 26.14
N GLY A 138 4.24 0.27 27.13
CA GLY A 138 3.80 -0.40 28.34
C GLY A 138 2.30 -0.69 28.29
N LYS A 139 1.53 0.08 29.08
CA LYS A 139 0.14 -0.25 29.40
C LYS A 139 -0.82 -0.36 28.20
N ALA A 140 -0.55 0.32 27.09
CA ALA A 140 -1.40 0.26 25.89
C ALA A 140 -1.03 -0.90 24.96
N ASN A 141 0.09 -1.59 25.22
CA ASN A 141 0.54 -2.78 24.51
C ASN A 141 0.66 -2.62 22.98
N CYS A 142 0.85 -1.40 22.50
CA CYS A 142 0.91 -1.10 21.06
C CYS A 142 2.17 -1.68 20.43
N PHE A 143 3.27 -1.71 21.20
CA PHE A 143 4.58 -2.20 20.76
C PHE A 143 4.59 -3.69 20.40
N GLU A 144 3.63 -4.50 20.86
CA GLU A 144 3.58 -5.92 20.49
C GLU A 144 3.48 -6.13 18.96
N CYS A 145 2.74 -5.25 18.28
CA CYS A 145 2.59 -5.30 16.81
C CYS A 145 3.28 -4.12 16.11
N HIS A 146 3.38 -2.95 16.77
CA HIS A 146 3.96 -1.72 16.23
C HIS A 146 5.32 -1.42 16.87
N ASN A 147 6.33 -2.21 16.52
CA ASN A 147 7.69 -2.10 17.07
C ASN A 147 8.73 -1.82 15.99
N SER A 148 10.00 -1.81 16.42
CA SER A 148 11.17 -1.67 15.54
C SER A 148 11.22 -0.29 14.85
N PRO A 149 12.26 0.04 14.07
CA PRO A 149 12.39 1.36 13.43
C PRO A 149 11.21 1.76 12.52
N MET A 150 10.43 0.79 12.05
CA MET A 150 9.30 0.98 11.14
C MET A 150 7.93 0.97 11.83
N PHE A 151 7.86 0.83 13.16
CA PHE A 151 6.61 0.69 13.92
C PHE A 151 5.66 -0.40 13.37
N THR A 152 6.24 -1.52 12.96
CA THR A 152 5.53 -2.72 12.50
C THR A 152 6.44 -3.93 12.66
N ASP A 153 5.86 -5.07 13.01
CA ASP A 153 6.54 -6.37 13.00
C ASP A 153 6.33 -7.14 11.67
N GLU A 154 5.66 -6.52 10.68
CA GLU A 154 5.27 -7.09 9.39
C GLU A 154 4.49 -8.42 9.44
N LYS A 155 3.86 -8.73 10.59
CA LYS A 155 2.93 -9.86 10.72
C LYS A 155 1.50 -9.42 10.42
N PHE A 156 0.61 -10.40 10.34
CA PHE A 156 -0.80 -10.18 10.00
C PHE A 156 -1.68 -10.47 11.20
N TYR A 157 -2.54 -9.52 11.54
CA TYR A 157 -3.44 -9.60 12.69
C TYR A 157 -4.87 -9.30 12.28
N ASN A 158 -5.83 -9.97 12.93
CA ASN A 158 -7.23 -9.61 12.84
C ASN A 158 -7.55 -8.76 14.08
N LEU A 159 -7.82 -7.48 13.84
CA LEU A 159 -8.05 -6.50 14.90
C LEU A 159 -9.50 -6.44 15.38
N GLY A 160 -10.40 -7.28 14.82
CA GLY A 160 -11.82 -7.29 15.19
C GLY A 160 -12.55 -5.97 14.87
N ILE A 161 -11.99 -5.13 14.00
CA ILE A 161 -12.58 -3.86 13.62
C ILE A 161 -13.88 -4.14 12.87
N LYS A 162 -14.96 -3.46 13.27
CA LYS A 162 -16.25 -3.53 12.59
C LYS A 162 -16.08 -3.12 11.13
N ARG A 163 -16.82 -3.76 10.24
CA ARG A 163 -16.95 -3.33 8.85
C ARG A 163 -17.29 -1.84 8.78
N SER A 164 -16.61 -1.12 7.89
CA SER A 164 -16.90 0.30 7.64
C SER A 164 -18.32 0.47 7.15
N GLU A 165 -19.07 1.42 7.73
CA GLU A 165 -20.44 1.77 7.30
C GLU A 165 -20.47 2.23 5.83
N LEU A 166 -19.39 2.84 5.34
CA LEU A 166 -19.22 3.15 3.90
C LEU A 166 -19.26 1.94 2.97
N MET A 167 -19.00 0.73 3.49
CA MET A 167 -19.18 -0.51 2.73
C MET A 167 -20.66 -0.95 2.73
N GLU A 168 -21.43 -0.54 3.73
CA GLU A 168 -22.82 -0.95 3.94
C GLU A 168 -23.80 0.02 3.29
N GLU A 169 -23.52 1.32 3.32
CA GLU A 169 -24.54 2.34 3.05
C GLU A 169 -24.43 3.07 1.70
N GLU A 170 -23.24 3.27 1.09
CA GLU A 170 -23.18 4.26 -0.02
C GLU A 170 -22.28 3.97 -1.24
N LEU A 171 -21.64 2.80 -1.40
CA LEU A 171 -20.75 2.58 -2.57
C LEU A 171 -20.97 1.24 -3.27
N PRO A 172 -22.00 1.12 -4.15
CA PRO A 172 -22.22 -0.06 -4.99
C PRO A 172 -20.97 -0.48 -5.77
N LEU A 173 -20.19 0.48 -6.27
CA LEU A 173 -18.93 0.22 -6.99
C LEU A 173 -17.88 -0.46 -6.12
N THR A 174 -17.77 -0.06 -4.86
CA THR A 174 -16.83 -0.68 -3.91
C THR A 174 -17.23 -2.13 -3.60
N GLN A 175 -18.53 -2.38 -3.42
CA GLN A 175 -19.05 -3.74 -3.25
C GLN A 175 -18.78 -4.60 -4.49
N ILE A 176 -19.08 -4.09 -5.69
CA ILE A 176 -18.82 -4.80 -6.95
C ILE A 176 -17.33 -5.15 -7.08
N ASN A 177 -16.44 -4.20 -6.79
CA ASN A 177 -14.99 -4.43 -6.88
C ASN A 177 -14.48 -5.44 -5.84
N LEU A 178 -14.95 -5.35 -4.59
CA LEU A 178 -14.63 -6.35 -3.57
C LEU A 178 -15.13 -7.74 -3.98
N ARG A 179 -16.36 -7.83 -4.48
CA ARG A 179 -16.98 -9.07 -4.96
C ARG A 179 -16.23 -9.67 -6.15
N TRP A 180 -15.81 -8.83 -7.08
CA TRP A 180 -14.96 -9.22 -8.20
C TRP A 180 -13.60 -9.75 -7.72
N GLU A 181 -12.96 -9.11 -6.73
CA GLU A 181 -11.72 -9.62 -6.15
C GLU A 181 -11.93 -10.98 -5.47
N ILE A 182 -13.03 -11.13 -4.72
CA ILE A 182 -13.38 -12.38 -4.07
C ILE A 182 -13.64 -13.48 -5.11
N TYR A 183 -14.35 -13.23 -6.21
CA TYR A 183 -14.67 -14.29 -7.17
C TYR A 183 -13.62 -14.45 -8.27
N GLY A 184 -13.43 -13.41 -9.07
CA GLY A 184 -12.73 -13.47 -10.36
C GLY A 184 -11.20 -13.40 -10.28
N ASN A 185 -10.63 -12.69 -9.30
CA ASN A 185 -9.19 -12.42 -9.30
C ASN A 185 -8.36 -13.36 -8.41
N LYS A 186 -9.01 -14.24 -7.64
CA LYS A 186 -8.33 -15.11 -6.64
C LYS A 186 -8.70 -16.59 -6.75
N GLY A 187 -9.45 -16.97 -7.79
CA GLY A 187 -9.81 -18.37 -8.07
C GLY A 187 -10.62 -19.03 -6.96
N ASN A 188 -11.55 -18.28 -6.35
CA ASN A 188 -12.33 -18.79 -5.23
C ASN A 188 -13.63 -19.44 -5.72
N SER A 189 -14.19 -20.36 -4.92
CA SER A 189 -15.45 -21.01 -5.25
C SER A 189 -16.64 -20.05 -5.14
N GLU A 190 -17.74 -20.40 -5.82
CA GLU A 190 -19.00 -19.67 -5.73
C GLU A 190 -19.49 -19.54 -4.27
N TRP A 191 -19.32 -20.60 -3.46
CA TRP A 191 -19.68 -20.57 -2.05
C TRP A 191 -18.94 -19.44 -1.30
N ILE A 192 -17.66 -19.22 -1.57
CA ILE A 192 -16.88 -18.14 -0.96
C ILE A 192 -17.42 -16.78 -1.42
N PHE A 193 -17.67 -16.63 -2.71
CA PHE A 193 -18.28 -15.41 -3.25
C PHE A 193 -19.63 -15.08 -2.60
N ARG A 194 -20.47 -16.08 -2.33
CA ARG A 194 -21.77 -15.88 -1.68
C ARG A 194 -21.66 -15.62 -0.18
N SER A 195 -20.73 -16.29 0.51
CA SER A 195 -20.61 -16.26 1.97
C SER A 195 -19.74 -15.14 2.51
N PHE A 196 -18.62 -14.79 1.86
CA PHE A 196 -17.71 -13.77 2.36
C PHE A 196 -18.30 -12.39 2.10
N LYS A 197 -18.61 -11.64 3.17
CA LYS A 197 -19.14 -10.27 3.05
C LYS A 197 -18.06 -9.20 3.23
N ASP A 198 -16.93 -9.59 3.80
CA ASP A 198 -15.82 -8.70 4.11
C ASP A 198 -14.55 -9.03 3.34
N ASP A 199 -13.61 -8.09 3.39
CA ASP A 199 -12.27 -8.30 2.89
C ASP A 199 -11.58 -9.44 3.64
N ALA A 200 -11.19 -10.47 2.89
CA ALA A 200 -10.59 -11.67 3.45
C ALA A 200 -9.13 -11.47 3.90
N GLY A 201 -8.49 -10.37 3.52
CA GLY A 201 -7.12 -10.03 3.92
C GLY A 201 -6.09 -11.06 3.45
N MET A 202 -5.27 -11.53 4.38
CA MET A 202 -4.20 -12.52 4.16
C MET A 202 -4.71 -13.84 3.56
N TRP A 203 -5.96 -14.22 3.84
CA TRP A 203 -6.56 -15.44 3.29
C TRP A 203 -6.49 -15.53 1.76
N PHE A 204 -6.55 -14.40 1.05
CA PHE A 204 -6.42 -14.40 -0.41
C PHE A 204 -5.09 -14.97 -0.91
N ARG A 205 -4.08 -15.07 -0.03
CA ARG A 205 -2.73 -15.54 -0.32
C ARG A 205 -2.52 -16.99 0.10
N ASP A 206 -2.83 -17.32 1.35
CA ASP A 206 -2.51 -18.64 1.94
C ASP A 206 -3.68 -19.63 1.89
N LYS A 207 -4.90 -19.15 1.61
CA LYS A 207 -6.15 -19.90 1.64
C LYS A 207 -6.47 -20.59 2.98
N GLN A 208 -5.83 -20.18 4.08
CA GLN A 208 -6.09 -20.73 5.41
C GLN A 208 -7.20 -19.96 6.12
N PHE A 209 -8.32 -20.59 6.46
CA PHE A 209 -9.46 -19.90 7.09
C PHE A 209 -9.10 -19.11 8.35
N SER A 210 -8.10 -19.56 9.11
CA SER A 210 -7.55 -18.86 10.29
C SER A 210 -6.90 -17.52 9.95
N SER A 211 -6.53 -17.26 8.69
CA SER A 211 -5.95 -16.01 8.20
C SER A 211 -6.99 -15.01 7.69
N ARG A 212 -8.28 -15.35 7.76
CA ARG A 212 -9.36 -14.47 7.31
C ARG A 212 -9.42 -13.19 8.13
N GLY A 213 -9.49 -12.07 7.42
CA GLY A 213 -9.58 -10.73 8.02
C GLY A 213 -8.28 -10.30 8.72
N LYS A 214 -7.16 -10.99 8.47
CA LYS A 214 -5.85 -10.56 8.94
C LYS A 214 -5.20 -9.62 7.94
N PHE A 215 -4.68 -8.50 8.44
CA PHE A 215 -3.99 -7.47 7.67
C PHE A 215 -2.67 -7.12 8.35
N ARG A 216 -1.73 -6.58 7.58
CA ARG A 216 -0.45 -6.08 8.08
C ARG A 216 -0.62 -4.68 8.66
#